data_AF-A0AAW0Q3S2-F1
#
_entry.id   AF-A0AAW0Q3S2-F1
#
_cell.length_a   1.000
_cell.length_b   1.000
_cell.length_c   1.000
_cell.angle_alpha   90.00
_cell.angle_beta   90.00
_cell.angle_gamma   90.00
#
_symmetry.space_group_name_H-M   'P 1'
#
loop_
_entity.id
_entity.type
_entity.pdbx_description
1 polymer ?
#
loop_
_entity_poly.entity_id
_entity_poly.type
_entity_poly.pdbx_seq_one_letter_code
_entity_poly.pdbx_strand_id
1 'polypeptide(L)'
;MSSSTEDSALDLQAQLTESRAQVEHWQGVATICELSKQEELAELQKQCDQEIQSLQEALRETAAQYEARIAFLQSQHSEARRASGHGLNSGKKGRKDPESLTPTNKPQTDGDAQGALERPGQALEPEDGVPTDSFFSLRNCDSASLSSFSMDTPSLPRKPHSQEDTDSLLSTGTLVPEAIYLPPAGHRLVSHGDWDALHAQLSDLRSEVRRLESEKENLEKELDTQINQTYKQVSKLQSQVKTSEALLTELHKSFSQSQNAVQNRLAELSLSQRKMHSELSRLKGEEVEEETMEASALIPATLQGAHCEERLRIEIVNLKEQLDARTEENEVLEVQFSSLKTETERIQVLKDQLQADLLACRTELEALRVALSHVQSNNKSLSADKASLQQQCLELRSQVISLRSQVDTSQTVQRDFVQLSQSLQVKLELIRQAETLEQIREIVEDAVSEDLATSEEGL
;
A
#
# COMPACT_ATOMS: atom_id res chain seq x y z
N MET A 1 19.46 -70.56 17.79
CA MET A 1 19.58 -69.42 16.84
C MET A 1 18.22 -68.86 16.42
N SER A 2 17.18 -69.69 16.27
CA SER A 2 15.86 -69.24 15.78
C SER A 2 15.16 -68.13 16.58
N SER A 3 15.32 -68.07 17.91
CA SER A 3 14.66 -67.03 18.73
C SER A 3 15.07 -65.62 18.32
N SER A 4 16.37 -65.37 18.12
CA SER A 4 16.86 -64.05 17.72
C SER A 4 16.31 -63.56 16.38
N THR A 5 15.90 -64.47 15.48
CA THR A 5 15.24 -64.10 14.22
C THR A 5 13.74 -63.86 14.38
N GLU A 6 13.11 -64.48 15.37
CA GLU A 6 11.70 -64.25 15.72
C GLU A 6 11.55 -62.92 16.49
N ASP A 7 12.44 -62.64 17.44
CA ASP A 7 12.51 -61.38 18.18
C ASP A 7 12.72 -60.18 17.23
N SER A 8 13.65 -60.27 16.28
CA SER A 8 13.87 -59.23 15.26
C SER A 8 12.70 -59.07 14.29
N ALA A 9 11.95 -60.14 13.99
CA ALA A 9 10.76 -60.04 13.15
C ALA A 9 9.61 -59.32 13.88
N LEU A 10 9.46 -59.53 15.19
CA LEU A 10 8.46 -58.84 16.01
C LEU A 10 8.78 -57.35 16.19
N ASP A 11 10.06 -56.99 16.36
CA ASP A 11 10.49 -55.59 16.44
C ASP A 11 10.26 -54.84 15.10
N LEU A 12 10.60 -55.46 13.96
CA LEU A 12 10.28 -54.92 12.64
C LEU A 12 8.77 -54.80 12.38
N GLN A 13 7.97 -55.77 12.87
CA GLN A 13 6.50 -55.71 12.81
C GLN A 13 5.97 -54.52 13.61
N ALA A 14 6.52 -54.26 14.81
CA ALA A 14 6.15 -53.12 15.65
C ALA A 14 6.51 -51.79 14.96
N GLN A 15 7.75 -51.64 14.47
CA GLN A 15 8.22 -50.45 13.76
C GLN A 15 7.39 -50.16 12.49
N LEU A 16 6.92 -51.19 11.77
CA LEU A 16 5.99 -51.03 10.65
C LEU A 16 4.61 -50.53 11.09
N THR A 17 4.07 -51.03 12.21
CA THR A 17 2.78 -50.52 12.74
C THR A 17 2.89 -49.09 13.26
N GLU A 18 4.01 -48.73 13.89
CA GLU A 18 4.27 -47.36 14.33
C GLU A 18 4.43 -46.41 13.13
N SER A 19 5.22 -46.81 12.12
CA SER A 19 5.41 -46.04 10.88
C SER A 19 4.08 -45.80 10.16
N ARG A 20 3.18 -46.80 10.12
CA ARG A 20 1.82 -46.62 9.60
C ARG A 20 1.04 -45.59 10.42
N ALA A 21 1.02 -45.70 11.75
CA ALA A 21 0.30 -44.77 12.61
C ALA A 21 0.82 -43.33 12.49
N GLN A 22 2.14 -43.15 12.31
CA GLN A 22 2.75 -41.85 12.02
C GLN A 22 2.28 -41.30 10.65
N VAL A 23 2.22 -42.12 9.60
CA VAL A 23 1.70 -41.70 8.28
C VAL A 23 0.21 -41.33 8.35
N GLU A 24 -0.61 -42.13 9.03
CA GLU A 24 -2.04 -41.85 9.23
C GLU A 24 -2.25 -40.56 10.05
N HIS A 25 -1.40 -40.29 11.04
CA HIS A 25 -1.39 -39.03 11.80
C HIS A 25 -1.02 -37.83 10.91
N TRP A 26 0.09 -37.90 10.17
CA TRP A 26 0.51 -36.80 9.28
C TRP A 26 -0.48 -36.55 8.14
N GLN A 27 -1.15 -37.59 7.63
CA GLN A 27 -2.25 -37.44 6.66
C GLN A 27 -3.44 -36.70 7.26
N GLY A 28 -3.82 -37.03 8.51
CA GLY A 28 -4.87 -36.32 9.25
C GLY A 28 -4.52 -34.84 9.48
N VAL A 29 -3.28 -34.54 9.90
CA VAL A 29 -2.77 -33.17 10.05
C VAL A 29 -2.82 -32.43 8.71
N ALA A 30 -2.35 -33.03 7.61
CA ALA A 30 -2.39 -32.42 6.28
C ALA A 30 -3.82 -32.08 5.83
N THR A 31 -4.79 -32.97 6.10
CA THR A 31 -6.21 -32.73 5.77
C THR A 31 -6.79 -31.60 6.62
N ILE A 32 -6.44 -31.50 7.91
CA ILE A 32 -6.88 -30.40 8.78
C ILE A 32 -6.28 -29.05 8.30
N CYS A 33 -5.00 -29.03 7.93
CA CYS A 33 -4.36 -27.83 7.37
C CYS A 33 -4.97 -27.43 6.01
N GLU A 34 -5.34 -28.39 5.16
CA GLU A 34 -6.02 -28.11 3.91
C GLU A 34 -7.42 -27.53 4.13
N LEU A 35 -8.20 -28.09 5.07
CA LEU A 35 -9.53 -27.57 5.42
C LEU A 35 -9.46 -26.18 6.05
N SER A 36 -8.56 -25.94 7.02
CA SER A 36 -8.34 -24.61 7.62
C SER A 36 -8.03 -23.56 6.56
N LYS A 37 -7.16 -23.89 5.60
CA LYS A 37 -6.84 -23.03 4.46
C LYS A 37 -8.06 -22.79 3.55
N GLN A 38 -8.90 -23.79 3.32
CA GLN A 38 -10.13 -23.63 2.52
C GLN A 38 -11.15 -22.73 3.24
N GLU A 39 -11.25 -22.82 4.57
CA GLU A 39 -12.09 -21.96 5.40
C GLU A 39 -11.58 -20.51 5.38
N GLU A 40 -10.28 -20.26 5.62
CA GLU A 40 -9.65 -18.94 5.52
C GLU A 40 -9.85 -18.29 4.14
N LEU A 41 -9.68 -19.05 3.05
CA LEU A 41 -9.91 -18.57 1.69
C LEU A 41 -11.40 -18.24 1.43
N ALA A 42 -12.33 -19.01 1.99
CA ALA A 42 -13.75 -18.73 1.89
C ALA A 42 -14.18 -17.49 2.69
N GLU A 43 -13.58 -17.25 3.86
CA GLU A 43 -13.80 -16.02 4.62
C GLU A 43 -13.21 -14.79 3.93
N LEU A 44 -12.00 -14.87 3.37
CA LEU A 44 -11.39 -13.79 2.58
C LEU A 44 -12.22 -13.47 1.33
N GLN A 45 -12.66 -14.48 0.57
CA GLN A 45 -13.54 -14.28 -0.59
C GLN A 45 -14.83 -13.53 -0.19
N LYS A 46 -15.46 -13.96 0.91
CA LYS A 46 -16.67 -13.33 1.45
C LYS A 46 -16.43 -11.90 1.92
N GLN A 47 -15.27 -11.58 2.49
CA GLN A 47 -14.89 -10.21 2.86
C GLN A 47 -14.76 -9.33 1.60
N CYS A 48 -14.04 -9.79 0.57
CA CYS A 48 -13.93 -9.07 -0.69
C CYS A 48 -15.30 -8.84 -1.36
N ASP A 49 -16.18 -9.85 -1.37
CA ASP A 49 -17.54 -9.72 -1.92
C ASP A 49 -18.38 -8.70 -1.14
N GLN A 50 -18.18 -8.57 0.17
CA GLN A 50 -18.83 -7.57 1.03
C GLN A 50 -18.28 -6.15 0.81
N GLU A 51 -16.97 -5.99 0.66
CA GLU A 51 -16.35 -4.70 0.32
C GLU A 51 -16.80 -4.21 -1.05
N ILE A 52 -16.84 -5.10 -2.05
CA ILE A 52 -17.34 -4.79 -3.40
C ILE A 52 -18.80 -4.31 -3.34
N GLN A 53 -19.66 -4.97 -2.56
CA GLN A 53 -21.06 -4.55 -2.36
C GLN A 53 -21.16 -3.18 -1.66
N SER A 54 -20.38 -2.94 -0.60
CA SER A 54 -20.36 -1.66 0.11
C SER A 54 -19.87 -0.50 -0.77
N LEU A 55 -18.86 -0.74 -1.60
CA LEU A 55 -18.34 0.25 -2.56
C LEU A 55 -19.35 0.52 -3.69
N GLN A 56 -20.04 -0.51 -4.18
CA GLN A 56 -21.13 -0.34 -5.15
C GLN A 56 -22.29 0.46 -4.58
N GLU A 57 -22.68 0.25 -3.32
CA GLU A 57 -23.73 1.03 -2.68
C GLU A 57 -23.32 2.49 -2.48
N ALA A 58 -22.09 2.77 -2.02
CA ALA A 58 -21.58 4.14 -1.88
C ALA A 58 -21.48 4.88 -3.22
N LEU A 59 -21.08 4.19 -4.30
CA LEU A 59 -21.11 4.73 -5.67
C LEU A 59 -22.53 4.99 -6.15
N ARG A 60 -23.49 4.12 -5.81
CA ARG A 60 -24.91 4.31 -6.15
C ARG A 60 -25.54 5.47 -5.37
N GLU A 61 -25.16 5.67 -4.11
CA GLU A 61 -25.65 6.78 -3.31
C GLU A 61 -25.08 8.12 -3.81
N THR A 62 -23.77 8.20 -4.02
CA THR A 62 -23.13 9.42 -4.57
C THR A 62 -23.67 9.77 -5.96
N ALA A 63 -23.91 8.79 -6.84
CA ALA A 63 -24.62 9.02 -8.10
C ALA A 63 -26.03 9.63 -7.89
N ALA A 64 -26.83 9.06 -6.98
CA ALA A 64 -28.16 9.60 -6.65
C ALA A 64 -28.12 11.01 -6.03
N GLN A 65 -27.09 11.33 -5.23
CA GLN A 65 -26.85 12.68 -4.71
C GLN A 65 -26.55 13.68 -5.84
N TYR A 66 -25.74 13.28 -6.84
CA TYR A 66 -25.49 14.11 -8.03
C TYR A 66 -26.75 14.28 -8.89
N GLU A 67 -27.53 13.22 -9.13
CA GLU A 67 -28.82 13.30 -9.84
C GLU A 67 -29.79 14.26 -9.16
N ALA A 68 -29.94 14.16 -7.83
CA ALA A 68 -30.78 15.06 -7.05
C ALA A 68 -30.29 16.52 -7.12
N ARG A 69 -28.97 16.75 -7.11
CA ARG A 69 -28.38 18.08 -7.26
C ARG A 69 -28.61 18.66 -8.66
N ILE A 70 -28.50 17.84 -9.71
CA ILE A 70 -28.81 18.22 -11.09
C ILE A 70 -30.30 18.58 -11.23
N ALA A 71 -31.20 17.75 -10.69
CA ALA A 71 -32.64 18.00 -10.70
C ALA A 71 -33.01 19.32 -9.98
N PHE A 72 -32.39 19.61 -8.83
CA PHE A 72 -32.58 20.88 -8.11
C PHE A 72 -32.11 22.11 -8.92
N LEU A 73 -30.96 22.01 -9.60
CA LEU A 73 -30.48 23.10 -10.46
C LEU A 73 -31.38 23.28 -11.69
N GLN A 74 -31.90 22.19 -12.27
CA GLN A 74 -32.87 22.24 -13.36
C GLN A 74 -34.21 22.86 -12.93
N SER A 75 -34.73 22.53 -11.73
CA SER A 75 -35.95 23.15 -11.21
C SER A 75 -35.75 24.64 -10.95
N GLN A 76 -34.61 25.04 -10.36
CA GLN A 76 -34.25 26.44 -10.15
C GLN A 76 -34.14 27.23 -11.48
N HIS A 77 -33.54 26.64 -12.53
CA HIS A 77 -33.55 27.23 -13.88
C HIS A 77 -34.94 27.26 -14.53
N SER A 78 -35.85 26.34 -14.18
CA SER A 78 -37.26 26.41 -14.59
C SER A 78 -37.98 27.59 -13.92
N GLU A 79 -37.63 27.89 -12.67
CA GLU A 79 -38.26 28.92 -11.85
C GLU A 79 -37.78 30.31 -12.22
N ALA A 80 -36.46 30.47 -12.42
CA ALA A 80 -35.89 31.68 -13.01
C ALA A 80 -36.53 32.00 -14.37
N ARG A 81 -36.78 31.00 -15.24
CA ARG A 81 -37.50 31.20 -16.51
C ARG A 81 -38.99 31.49 -16.34
N ARG A 82 -39.69 30.87 -15.38
CA ARG A 82 -41.11 31.19 -15.07
C ARG A 82 -41.29 32.61 -14.53
N ALA A 83 -40.37 33.06 -13.67
CA ALA A 83 -40.34 34.42 -13.14
C ALA A 83 -39.98 35.45 -14.23
N SER A 84 -38.93 35.19 -15.02
CA SER A 84 -38.53 36.05 -16.15
C SER A 84 -39.61 36.15 -17.24
N GLY A 85 -40.32 35.04 -17.52
CA GLY A 85 -41.37 34.97 -18.54
C GLY A 85 -42.60 35.85 -18.29
N HIS A 86 -42.76 36.42 -17.09
CA HIS A 86 -43.79 37.42 -16.81
C HIS A 86 -43.40 38.84 -17.27
N GLY A 87 -42.16 39.07 -17.71
CA GLY A 87 -41.65 40.39 -18.10
C GLY A 87 -41.99 40.85 -19.52
N LEU A 88 -42.37 39.96 -20.45
CA LEU A 88 -42.55 40.28 -21.88
C LEU A 88 -43.77 39.58 -22.50
N ASN A 89 -44.97 40.14 -22.29
CA ASN A 89 -46.16 39.72 -23.04
C ASN A 89 -47.13 40.90 -23.32
N SER A 90 -46.72 41.80 -24.21
CA SER A 90 -47.54 42.93 -24.68
C SER A 90 -47.08 43.44 -26.05
N GLY A 91 -47.80 43.10 -27.13
CA GLY A 91 -47.59 43.76 -28.43
C GLY A 91 -48.02 43.01 -29.70
N LYS A 92 -49.26 43.26 -30.15
CA LYS A 92 -49.73 43.31 -31.56
C LYS A 92 -49.13 42.29 -32.58
N LYS A 93 -49.90 41.28 -33.02
CA LYS A 93 -50.91 41.35 -34.11
C LYS A 93 -50.32 41.46 -35.53
N GLY A 94 -50.16 40.30 -36.20
CA GLY A 94 -49.79 40.17 -37.62
C GLY A 94 -50.53 39.01 -38.30
N ARG A 95 -51.52 39.32 -39.15
CA ARG A 95 -52.54 38.39 -39.69
C ARG A 95 -52.15 37.87 -41.08
N LYS A 96 -52.13 36.54 -41.31
CA LYS A 96 -52.49 35.86 -42.58
C LYS A 96 -52.38 34.32 -42.51
N ASP A 97 -53.43 33.65 -42.96
CA ASP A 97 -53.54 32.22 -43.33
C ASP A 97 -53.52 32.10 -44.89
N PRO A 98 -53.68 30.92 -45.55
CA PRO A 98 -53.73 29.52 -45.09
C PRO A 98 -52.83 28.56 -45.94
N GLU A 99 -53.15 27.25 -45.96
CA GLU A 99 -52.71 26.18 -46.92
C GLU A 99 -51.26 25.62 -46.79
N SER A 100 -50.94 24.33 -47.02
CA SER A 100 -51.77 23.13 -47.28
C SER A 100 -51.11 21.78 -46.83
N LEU A 101 -51.98 20.77 -46.68
CA LEU A 101 -51.82 19.29 -46.76
C LEU A 101 -50.43 18.58 -46.78
N THR A 102 -50.27 17.65 -45.83
CA THR A 102 -49.79 16.22 -45.89
C THR A 102 -49.37 15.58 -47.24
N PRO A 103 -48.64 14.42 -47.22
CA PRO A 103 -47.64 13.85 -46.27
C PRO A 103 -46.40 13.26 -47.03
N THR A 104 -45.59 12.36 -46.42
CA THR A 104 -45.09 11.05 -46.99
C THR A 104 -43.73 10.53 -46.43
N ASN A 105 -43.71 9.24 -46.07
CA ASN A 105 -42.63 8.23 -45.91
C ASN A 105 -41.12 8.59 -45.83
N LYS A 106 -40.47 8.06 -44.76
CA LYS A 106 -39.36 7.04 -44.72
C LYS A 106 -38.42 6.86 -45.94
N PRO A 107 -37.16 6.36 -45.72
CA PRO A 107 -36.16 6.69 -44.68
C PRO A 107 -34.71 6.73 -45.29
N GLN A 108 -33.68 6.39 -44.50
CA GLN A 108 -32.33 5.90 -44.86
C GLN A 108 -31.14 6.86 -45.13
N THR A 109 -29.98 6.36 -44.66
CA THR A 109 -28.58 6.53 -45.11
C THR A 109 -27.86 7.89 -45.03
N ASP A 110 -26.93 7.92 -44.06
CA ASP A 110 -25.49 8.24 -44.21
C ASP A 110 -25.03 9.66 -44.60
N GLY A 111 -23.76 9.97 -44.28
CA GLY A 111 -23.05 11.14 -44.83
C GLY A 111 -22.51 12.13 -43.80
N ASP A 112 -21.33 11.81 -43.28
CA ASP A 112 -20.43 12.62 -42.45
C ASP A 112 -20.17 14.08 -42.86
N ALA A 113 -19.46 14.75 -41.94
CA ALA A 113 -18.48 15.83 -42.16
C ALA A 113 -18.95 17.30 -42.11
N GLN A 114 -18.24 18.04 -41.26
CA GLN A 114 -17.63 19.37 -41.49
C GLN A 114 -18.56 20.46 -42.07
N GLY A 115 -18.89 21.54 -41.35
CA GLY A 115 -18.19 22.19 -40.25
C GLY A 115 -17.56 23.50 -40.74
N ALA A 116 -18.20 24.62 -40.41
CA ALA A 116 -17.74 25.95 -40.77
C ALA A 116 -17.90 26.92 -39.59
N LEU A 117 -16.86 27.72 -39.37
CA LEU A 117 -16.87 28.88 -38.49
C LEU A 117 -17.75 29.99 -39.12
N GLU A 118 -18.36 30.84 -38.31
CA GLU A 118 -17.93 32.25 -38.29
C GLU A 118 -18.39 33.02 -37.04
N ARG A 119 -17.71 34.13 -36.79
CA ARG A 119 -17.84 34.99 -35.60
C ARG A 119 -17.58 36.45 -36.02
N PRO A 120 -18.42 37.40 -35.59
CA PRO A 120 -17.90 38.62 -34.94
C PRO A 120 -18.30 38.64 -33.46
N GLY A 121 -17.54 39.21 -32.51
CA GLY A 121 -16.63 40.36 -32.62
C GLY A 121 -17.41 41.63 -32.26
N GLN A 122 -16.97 42.54 -31.37
CA GLN A 122 -15.67 42.80 -30.72
C GLN A 122 -15.93 43.11 -29.22
N ALA A 123 -15.14 42.68 -28.23
CA ALA A 123 -13.72 42.86 -27.93
C ALA A 123 -13.36 44.25 -27.33
N LEU A 124 -12.59 44.25 -26.23
CA LEU A 124 -11.53 45.22 -25.91
C LEU A 124 -10.64 44.68 -24.76
N GLU A 125 -9.37 44.48 -25.08
CA GLU A 125 -8.19 44.19 -24.22
C GLU A 125 -7.56 45.55 -23.74
N PRO A 126 -6.35 45.70 -23.14
CA PRO A 126 -5.24 44.76 -22.84
C PRO A 126 -4.69 44.92 -21.36
N GLU A 127 -3.49 44.51 -20.87
CA GLU A 127 -2.12 44.28 -21.41
C GLU A 127 -1.26 43.19 -20.70
N ASP A 128 -0.24 42.73 -21.45
CA ASP A 128 1.14 42.28 -21.08
C ASP A 128 1.48 41.00 -20.25
N GLY A 129 2.59 40.32 -20.66
CA GLY A 129 3.41 39.48 -19.75
C GLY A 129 3.96 38.10 -20.16
N VAL A 130 4.29 37.83 -21.44
CA VAL A 130 4.76 36.52 -21.99
C VAL A 130 6.31 36.34 -21.86
N PRO A 131 6.97 35.14 -21.87
CA PRO A 131 6.55 33.71 -22.01
C PRO A 131 6.93 32.86 -20.75
N THR A 132 7.17 31.52 -20.67
CA THR A 132 7.33 30.30 -21.54
C THR A 132 6.95 29.05 -20.66
N ASP A 133 7.10 27.73 -20.93
CA ASP A 133 7.76 26.89 -21.96
C ASP A 133 7.13 25.46 -22.06
N SER A 134 7.70 24.63 -22.94
CA SER A 134 7.85 23.15 -22.98
C SER A 134 7.33 22.26 -21.83
N PHE A 135 6.82 21.04 -22.06
CA PHE A 135 6.53 20.28 -23.31
C PHE A 135 5.61 19.09 -22.94
N PHE A 136 4.79 18.58 -23.86
CA PHE A 136 4.50 17.15 -24.13
C PHE A 136 3.15 16.96 -24.84
N SER A 137 3.22 16.51 -26.10
CA SER A 137 2.12 15.82 -26.79
C SER A 137 2.70 15.03 -27.95
N LEU A 138 2.59 13.70 -27.90
CA LEU A 138 2.82 12.84 -29.05
C LEU A 138 1.84 11.66 -28.98
N ARG A 139 0.66 11.91 -29.52
CA ARG A 139 -0.39 10.92 -29.75
C ARG A 139 -0.16 10.34 -31.15
N ASN A 140 -0.01 9.02 -31.25
CA ASN A 140 -0.19 8.28 -32.50
C ASN A 140 -0.75 6.90 -32.17
N CYS A 141 -2.04 6.75 -32.42
CA CYS A 141 -2.67 5.45 -32.70
C CYS A 141 -2.42 5.16 -34.21
N ASP A 142 -2.70 3.98 -34.80
CA ASP A 142 -3.88 3.15 -34.60
C ASP A 142 -3.72 1.72 -35.18
N SER A 143 -4.72 0.87 -34.88
CA SER A 143 -5.15 -0.30 -35.67
C SER A 143 -4.22 -1.52 -35.89
N ALA A 144 -4.50 -2.60 -35.15
CA ALA A 144 -4.87 -3.91 -35.72
C ALA A 144 -5.53 -4.80 -34.65
N SER A 145 -6.34 -5.80 -35.04
CA SER A 145 -7.19 -6.58 -34.12
C SER A 145 -6.82 -8.07 -34.02
N LEU A 146 -7.05 -8.61 -32.81
CA LEU A 146 -7.56 -9.96 -32.50
C LEU A 146 -7.15 -11.14 -33.41
N SER A 147 -6.31 -12.06 -32.90
CA SER A 147 -6.44 -13.49 -33.21
C SER A 147 -5.72 -14.40 -32.20
N SER A 148 -6.38 -15.53 -31.88
CA SER A 148 -5.92 -16.78 -31.24
C SER A 148 -4.88 -16.76 -30.10
N PHE A 149 -5.26 -17.40 -29.00
CA PHE A 149 -4.29 -17.97 -28.06
C PHE A 149 -3.52 -19.14 -28.73
N SER A 150 -2.22 -19.21 -28.45
CA SER A 150 -1.41 -20.44 -28.53
C SER A 150 -0.58 -20.56 -27.25
N MET A 151 -0.34 -21.78 -26.80
CA MET A 151 0.46 -22.06 -25.61
C MET A 151 1.95 -21.99 -25.95
N ASP A 152 2.60 -20.86 -25.62
CA ASP A 152 4.06 -20.74 -25.64
C ASP A 152 4.55 -20.05 -24.36
N THR A 153 5.44 -20.71 -23.63
CA THR A 153 6.03 -20.19 -22.38
C THR A 153 7.15 -19.20 -22.68
N PRO A 154 7.21 -18.03 -21.99
CA PRO A 154 8.28 -17.06 -22.20
C PRO A 154 9.65 -17.65 -21.81
N SER A 155 10.50 -17.90 -22.80
CA SER A 155 11.83 -18.46 -22.61
C SER A 155 12.78 -17.44 -21.96
N LEU A 156 13.53 -17.86 -20.95
CA LEU A 156 14.57 -17.03 -20.31
C LEU A 156 15.68 -16.63 -21.31
N PRO A 157 16.31 -15.45 -21.15
CA PRO A 157 17.31 -14.95 -22.10
C PRO A 157 18.54 -15.86 -22.19
N ARG A 158 18.80 -16.40 -23.39
CA ARG A 158 19.99 -17.22 -23.66
C ARG A 158 21.23 -16.33 -23.80
N LYS A 159 22.07 -16.26 -22.76
CA LYS A 159 23.47 -15.85 -22.90
C LYS A 159 24.19 -16.82 -23.85
N PRO A 160 24.88 -16.35 -24.91
CA PRO A 160 25.74 -17.21 -25.71
C PRO A 160 27.03 -17.49 -24.93
N HIS A 161 27.29 -18.74 -24.57
CA HIS A 161 28.52 -19.17 -23.90
C HIS A 161 29.21 -20.22 -24.76
N SER A 162 30.49 -19.96 -25.05
CA SER A 162 31.37 -20.69 -25.97
C SER A 162 31.45 -22.19 -25.70
N GLN A 163 31.38 -22.99 -26.76
CA GLN A 163 31.66 -24.44 -26.72
C GLN A 163 32.70 -24.81 -27.78
N GLU A 164 33.93 -24.94 -27.29
CA GLU A 164 35.08 -25.63 -27.87
C GLU A 164 35.69 -26.35 -26.65
N ASP A 165 36.00 -27.65 -26.62
CA ASP A 165 36.41 -28.53 -27.71
C ASP A 165 35.68 -29.88 -27.68
N THR A 166 35.21 -30.38 -28.83
CA THR A 166 35.11 -31.83 -29.13
C THR A 166 35.06 -32.05 -30.65
N ASP A 167 36.14 -31.70 -31.35
CA ASP A 167 36.33 -32.17 -32.73
C ASP A 167 36.76 -33.65 -32.76
N SER A 168 36.60 -34.28 -33.91
CA SER A 168 37.11 -35.64 -34.23
C SER A 168 36.45 -36.85 -33.53
N LEU A 169 35.16 -37.10 -33.83
CA LEU A 169 34.58 -38.46 -33.86
C LEU A 169 33.50 -38.66 -34.96
N LEU A 170 33.65 -38.00 -36.12
CA LEU A 170 32.75 -38.15 -37.28
C LEU A 170 33.47 -38.58 -38.58
N SER A 171 34.40 -39.55 -38.48
CA SER A 171 34.99 -40.19 -39.66
C SER A 171 35.42 -41.65 -39.42
N THR A 172 34.47 -42.53 -39.10
CA THR A 172 34.57 -43.96 -39.41
C THR A 172 33.16 -44.55 -39.58
N GLY A 173 32.97 -45.47 -40.53
CA GLY A 173 31.64 -45.98 -40.88
C GLY A 173 31.12 -47.08 -39.94
N THR A 174 29.79 -47.21 -39.91
CA THR A 174 29.05 -48.44 -39.58
C THR A 174 29.51 -49.25 -38.36
N LEU A 175 29.37 -48.68 -37.16
CA LEU A 175 28.95 -49.44 -35.99
C LEU A 175 27.55 -49.00 -35.55
N VAL A 176 26.72 -49.94 -35.13
CA VAL A 176 25.37 -49.68 -34.61
C VAL A 176 25.50 -49.10 -33.19
N PRO A 177 25.05 -47.87 -32.93
CA PRO A 177 25.01 -47.32 -31.58
C PRO A 177 23.60 -47.50 -31.01
N GLU A 178 23.37 -48.64 -30.35
CA GLU A 178 22.35 -48.65 -29.28
C GLU A 178 22.77 -47.62 -28.21
N ALA A 179 21.79 -46.88 -27.69
CA ALA A 179 21.97 -45.84 -26.65
C ALA A 179 22.73 -44.54 -27.04
N ILE A 180 22.45 -43.95 -28.21
CA ILE A 180 22.45 -42.47 -28.28
C ILE A 180 21.26 -41.99 -27.43
N TYR A 181 21.52 -41.58 -26.18
CA TYR A 181 20.49 -41.04 -25.31
C TYR A 181 20.03 -39.66 -25.81
N LEU A 182 18.89 -39.64 -26.49
CA LEU A 182 18.22 -38.41 -26.91
C LEU A 182 17.27 -37.96 -25.78
N PRO A 183 17.49 -36.80 -25.13
CA PRO A 183 16.64 -36.35 -24.03
C PRO A 183 15.19 -36.12 -24.49
N PRO A 184 14.18 -36.43 -23.64
CA PRO A 184 12.79 -36.06 -23.91
C PRO A 184 12.62 -34.55 -24.14
N ALA A 185 11.60 -34.15 -24.89
CA ALA A 185 11.32 -32.74 -25.16
C ALA A 185 11.32 -31.88 -23.88
N GLY A 186 11.90 -30.68 -23.96
CA GLY A 186 12.11 -29.78 -22.82
C GLY A 186 13.32 -30.11 -21.95
N HIS A 187 13.93 -31.30 -22.05
CA HIS A 187 15.08 -31.70 -21.23
C HIS A 187 16.40 -31.38 -21.96
N ARG A 188 17.37 -30.85 -21.21
CA ARG A 188 18.73 -30.55 -21.68
C ARG A 188 19.72 -31.44 -20.94
N LEU A 189 20.71 -31.98 -21.66
CA LEU A 189 21.92 -32.55 -21.04
C LEU A 189 22.76 -31.40 -20.47
N VAL A 190 23.12 -31.51 -19.19
CA VAL A 190 23.83 -30.50 -18.41
C VAL A 190 25.09 -31.16 -17.85
N SER A 191 26.25 -30.50 -17.90
CA SER A 191 27.49 -31.07 -17.33
C SER A 191 27.41 -31.12 -15.81
N HIS A 192 28.22 -31.96 -15.15
CA HIS A 192 28.26 -31.99 -13.68
C HIS A 192 28.60 -30.61 -13.08
N GLY A 193 29.56 -29.87 -13.65
CA GLY A 193 29.91 -28.53 -13.20
C GLY A 193 28.78 -27.51 -13.38
N ASP A 194 28.04 -27.56 -14.48
CA ASP A 194 26.85 -26.72 -14.69
C ASP A 194 25.71 -27.09 -13.73
N TRP A 195 25.56 -28.39 -13.43
CA TRP A 195 24.54 -28.93 -12.53
C TRP A 195 24.81 -28.52 -11.07
N ASP A 196 26.07 -28.61 -10.64
CA ASP A 196 26.54 -28.15 -9.33
C ASP A 196 26.41 -26.62 -9.21
N ALA A 197 26.77 -25.86 -10.25
CA ALA A 197 26.60 -24.41 -10.27
C ALA A 197 25.14 -23.98 -10.24
N LEU A 198 24.23 -24.74 -10.87
CA LEU A 198 22.79 -24.55 -10.78
C LEU A 198 22.27 -24.89 -9.37
N HIS A 199 22.78 -25.93 -8.72
CA HIS A 199 22.40 -26.30 -7.36
C HIS A 199 22.91 -25.32 -6.31
N ALA A 200 24.09 -24.74 -6.48
CA ALA A 200 24.56 -23.62 -5.68
C ALA A 200 23.61 -22.42 -5.81
N GLN A 201 23.28 -21.99 -7.03
CA GLN A 201 22.32 -20.90 -7.27
C GLN A 201 20.93 -21.19 -6.70
N LEU A 202 20.43 -22.43 -6.81
CA LEU A 202 19.17 -22.84 -6.19
C LEU A 202 19.25 -22.84 -4.65
N SER A 203 20.40 -23.18 -4.06
CA SER A 203 20.63 -23.09 -2.62
C SER A 203 20.65 -21.63 -2.15
N ASP A 204 21.28 -20.74 -2.89
CA ASP A 204 21.35 -19.30 -2.60
C ASP A 204 19.98 -18.62 -2.75
N LEU A 205 19.22 -18.93 -3.79
CA LEU A 205 17.83 -18.47 -3.92
C LEU A 205 16.95 -19.02 -2.77
N ARG A 206 17.17 -20.26 -2.32
CA ARG A 206 16.47 -20.85 -1.16
C ARG A 206 16.91 -20.28 0.18
N SER A 207 18.11 -19.72 0.32
CA SER A 207 18.52 -19.02 1.55
C SER A 207 17.93 -17.60 1.56
N GLU A 208 17.96 -16.90 0.42
CA GLU A 208 17.39 -15.55 0.27
C GLU A 208 15.86 -15.54 0.40
N VAL A 209 15.15 -16.53 -0.17
CA VAL A 209 13.69 -16.67 0.04
C VAL A 209 13.36 -16.85 1.53
N ARG A 210 14.06 -17.74 2.25
CA ARG A 210 13.85 -17.92 3.70
C ARG A 210 14.21 -16.68 4.51
N ARG A 211 15.21 -15.91 4.06
CA ARG A 211 15.56 -14.61 4.67
C ARG A 211 14.40 -13.62 4.51
N LEU A 212 13.86 -13.48 3.30
CA LEU A 212 12.72 -12.61 2.98
C LEU A 212 11.42 -13.06 3.67
N GLU A 213 11.18 -14.37 3.81
CA GLU A 213 10.06 -14.92 4.59
C GLU A 213 10.16 -14.51 6.07
N SER A 214 11.35 -14.61 6.69
CA SER A 214 11.56 -14.15 8.06
C SER A 214 11.50 -12.63 8.23
N GLU A 215 11.90 -11.87 7.21
CA GLU A 215 11.79 -10.40 7.19
C GLU A 215 10.32 -9.97 7.10
N LYS A 216 9.53 -10.62 6.25
CA LYS A 216 8.07 -10.47 6.15
C LYS A 216 7.39 -10.78 7.49
N GLU A 217 7.67 -11.94 8.09
CA GLU A 217 7.06 -12.36 9.36
C GLU A 217 7.34 -11.37 10.50
N ASN A 218 8.53 -10.78 10.54
CA ASN A 218 8.89 -9.76 11.53
C ASN A 218 8.21 -8.41 11.26
N LEU A 219 8.06 -8.01 10.00
CA LEU A 219 7.32 -6.80 9.62
C LEU A 219 5.81 -6.93 9.88
N GLU A 220 5.23 -8.11 9.69
CA GLU A 220 3.82 -8.39 10.03
C GLU A 220 3.58 -8.32 11.54
N LYS A 221 4.48 -8.92 12.35
CA LYS A 221 4.43 -8.79 13.82
C LYS A 221 4.52 -7.34 14.28
N GLU A 222 5.41 -6.52 13.70
CA GLU A 222 5.52 -5.11 14.09
C GLU A 222 4.35 -4.26 13.57
N LEU A 223 3.74 -4.62 12.44
CA LEU A 223 2.47 -4.01 12.03
C LEU A 223 1.37 -4.32 13.05
N ASP A 224 1.27 -5.56 13.53
CA ASP A 224 0.31 -5.95 14.57
C ASP A 224 0.57 -5.26 15.92
N THR A 225 1.82 -5.13 16.38
CA THR A 225 2.14 -4.39 17.62
C THR A 225 1.74 -2.92 17.49
N GLN A 226 2.02 -2.28 16.35
CA GLN A 226 1.67 -0.87 16.10
C GLN A 226 0.16 -0.65 15.99
N ILE A 227 -0.57 -1.51 15.27
CA ILE A 227 -2.05 -1.49 15.22
C ILE A 227 -2.63 -1.62 16.63
N ASN A 228 -2.13 -2.57 17.43
CA ASN A 228 -2.55 -2.76 18.82
C ASN A 228 -2.22 -1.56 19.72
N GLN A 229 -1.09 -0.88 19.50
CA GLN A 229 -0.72 0.33 20.24
C GLN A 229 -1.63 1.51 19.87
N THR A 230 -1.82 1.78 18.58
CA THR A 230 -2.71 2.84 18.09
C THR A 230 -4.16 2.62 18.54
N TYR A 231 -4.67 1.38 18.47
CA TYR A 231 -6.01 1.06 18.99
C TYR A 231 -6.14 1.38 20.49
N LYS A 232 -5.13 1.03 21.31
CA LYS A 232 -5.10 1.36 22.75
C LYS A 232 -5.02 2.87 23.00
N GLN A 233 -4.33 3.63 22.16
CA GLN A 233 -4.28 5.10 22.25
C GLN A 233 -5.63 5.74 21.87
N VAL A 234 -6.21 5.34 20.73
CA VAL A 234 -7.53 5.81 20.27
C VAL A 234 -8.62 5.47 21.29
N SER A 235 -8.61 4.27 21.87
CA SER A 235 -9.56 3.88 22.92
C SER A 235 -9.45 4.75 24.17
N LYS A 236 -8.22 5.10 24.62
CA LYS A 236 -8.00 6.04 25.73
C LYS A 236 -8.57 7.42 25.40
N LEU A 237 -8.22 7.99 24.24
CA LEU A 237 -8.71 9.29 23.80
C LEU A 237 -10.24 9.31 23.66
N GLN A 238 -10.86 8.26 23.12
CA GLN A 238 -12.31 8.15 23.01
C GLN A 238 -12.98 8.08 24.40
N SER A 239 -12.37 7.42 25.38
CA SER A 239 -12.87 7.44 26.76
C SER A 239 -12.77 8.82 27.40
N GLN A 240 -11.66 9.54 27.17
CA GLN A 240 -11.45 10.90 27.66
C GLN A 240 -12.43 11.90 27.05
N VAL A 241 -12.71 11.81 25.75
CA VAL A 241 -13.74 12.61 25.06
C VAL A 241 -15.12 12.33 25.65
N LYS A 242 -15.51 11.06 25.83
CA LYS A 242 -16.80 10.72 26.46
C LYS A 242 -16.93 11.29 27.88
N THR A 243 -15.84 11.33 28.66
CA THR A 243 -15.87 11.96 30.00
C THR A 243 -15.94 13.49 29.94
N SER A 244 -15.27 14.17 29.01
CA SER A 244 -15.37 15.63 28.88
C SER A 244 -16.72 16.06 28.31
N GLU A 245 -17.30 15.31 27.36
CA GLU A 245 -18.68 15.48 26.89
C GLU A 245 -19.68 15.37 28.05
N ALA A 246 -19.58 14.33 28.88
CA ALA A 246 -20.44 14.16 30.06
C ALA A 246 -20.34 15.36 31.02
N LEU A 247 -19.13 15.77 31.39
CA LEU A 247 -18.89 16.94 32.25
C LEU A 247 -19.43 18.25 31.65
N LEU A 248 -19.31 18.43 30.32
CA LEU A 248 -19.89 19.60 29.63
C LEU A 248 -21.42 19.59 29.65
N THR A 249 -22.07 18.43 29.51
CA THR A 249 -23.54 18.34 29.64
C THR A 249 -24.02 18.62 31.06
N GLU A 250 -23.27 18.20 32.08
CA GLU A 250 -23.58 18.50 33.48
C GLU A 250 -23.35 19.98 33.82
N LEU A 251 -22.27 20.60 33.32
CA LEU A 251 -22.01 22.03 33.45
C LEU A 251 -23.10 22.87 32.75
N HIS A 252 -23.55 22.46 31.56
CA HIS A 252 -24.65 23.12 30.86
C HIS A 252 -25.97 23.02 31.65
N LYS A 253 -26.24 21.86 32.27
CA LYS A 253 -27.40 21.63 33.13
C LYS A 253 -27.37 22.49 34.39
N SER A 254 -26.23 22.57 35.09
CA SER A 254 -26.09 23.39 36.30
C SER A 254 -26.10 24.90 36.00
N PHE A 255 -25.55 25.32 34.86
CA PHE A 255 -25.70 26.68 34.34
C PHE A 255 -27.19 27.02 34.12
N SER A 256 -27.93 26.18 33.39
CA SER A 256 -29.37 26.40 33.16
C SER A 256 -30.17 26.43 34.48
N GLN A 257 -29.86 25.56 35.43
CA GLN A 257 -30.49 25.56 36.76
C GLN A 257 -30.24 26.87 37.53
N SER A 258 -28.99 27.36 37.56
CA SER A 258 -28.65 28.61 38.23
C SER A 258 -29.24 29.84 37.52
N GLN A 259 -29.28 29.85 36.18
CA GLN A 259 -29.96 30.86 35.38
C GLN A 259 -31.46 30.95 35.74
N ASN A 260 -32.15 29.82 35.80
CA ASN A 260 -33.56 29.75 36.18
C ASN A 260 -33.79 30.21 37.64
N ALA A 261 -32.90 29.85 38.56
CA ALA A 261 -32.97 30.30 39.96
C ALA A 261 -32.79 31.83 40.09
N VAL A 262 -31.90 32.44 39.30
CA VAL A 262 -31.72 33.90 39.25
C VAL A 262 -32.94 34.59 38.63
N GLN A 263 -33.53 34.03 37.55
CA GLN A 263 -34.76 34.55 36.96
C GLN A 263 -35.94 34.51 37.93
N ASN A 264 -36.10 33.43 38.70
CA ASN A 264 -37.13 33.32 39.73
C ASN A 264 -36.95 34.38 40.83
N ARG A 265 -35.74 34.54 41.37
CA ARG A 265 -35.44 35.60 42.36
C ARG A 265 -35.69 37.01 41.82
N LEU A 266 -35.37 37.27 40.56
CA LEU A 266 -35.67 38.55 39.91
C LEU A 266 -37.19 38.78 39.76
N ALA A 267 -37.95 37.74 39.42
CA ALA A 267 -39.40 37.80 39.37
C ALA A 267 -40.03 38.04 40.75
N GLU A 268 -39.54 37.37 41.79
CA GLU A 268 -39.94 37.57 43.19
C GLU A 268 -39.68 39.00 43.67
N LEU A 269 -38.47 39.54 43.43
CA LEU A 269 -38.12 40.94 43.72
C LEU A 269 -39.00 41.93 42.95
N SER A 270 -39.30 41.64 41.67
CA SER A 270 -40.21 42.46 40.86
C SER A 270 -41.67 42.42 41.36
N LEU A 271 -42.05 41.38 42.11
CA LEU A 271 -43.37 41.21 42.71
C LEU A 271 -43.44 41.87 44.09
N SER A 272 -42.40 41.75 44.91
CA SER A 272 -42.31 42.44 46.20
C SER A 272 -42.17 43.96 46.02
N GLN A 273 -41.40 44.43 45.03
CA GLN A 273 -41.33 45.85 44.67
C GLN A 273 -42.71 46.40 44.28
N ARG A 274 -43.50 45.67 43.47
CA ARG A 274 -44.87 46.10 43.12
C ARG A 274 -45.80 46.15 44.32
N LYS A 275 -45.77 45.14 45.21
CA LYS A 275 -46.54 45.13 46.47
C LYS A 275 -46.17 46.32 47.36
N MET A 276 -44.87 46.57 47.53
CA MET A 276 -44.35 47.70 48.29
C MET A 276 -44.78 49.04 47.69
N HIS A 277 -44.76 49.20 46.35
CA HIS A 277 -45.30 50.39 45.69
C HIS A 277 -46.81 50.57 45.91
N SER A 278 -47.63 49.51 45.84
CA SER A 278 -49.06 49.64 46.13
C SER A 278 -49.35 50.01 47.59
N GLU A 279 -48.58 49.47 48.54
CA GLU A 279 -48.69 49.87 49.95
C GLU A 279 -48.23 51.32 50.19
N LEU A 280 -47.14 51.77 49.55
CA LEU A 280 -46.73 53.17 49.59
C LEU A 280 -47.74 54.11 48.94
N SER A 281 -48.40 53.72 47.85
CA SER A 281 -49.48 54.53 47.25
C SER A 281 -50.66 54.67 48.21
N ARG A 282 -51.09 53.58 48.85
CA ARG A 282 -52.16 53.60 49.86
C ARG A 282 -51.82 54.52 51.04
N LEU A 283 -50.64 54.31 51.64
CA LEU A 283 -50.12 55.11 52.75
C LEU A 283 -49.86 56.59 52.40
N LYS A 284 -49.77 56.94 51.11
CA LYS A 284 -49.57 58.32 50.65
C LYS A 284 -50.87 59.13 50.58
N GLY A 285 -52.03 58.52 50.85
CA GLY A 285 -53.31 59.20 51.00
C GLY A 285 -54.25 59.06 49.81
N GLU A 286 -54.61 57.82 49.47
CA GLU A 286 -55.77 57.50 48.61
C GLU A 286 -56.72 56.51 49.30
N GLU A 287 -56.91 56.68 50.61
CA GLU A 287 -58.04 56.13 51.39
C GLU A 287 -58.71 57.31 52.11
N VAL A 288 -60.01 57.53 51.85
CA VAL A 288 -60.85 58.54 52.50
C VAL A 288 -61.75 57.84 53.49
N GLU A 289 -61.51 58.11 54.78
CA GLU A 289 -62.35 57.71 55.92
C GLU A 289 -62.45 56.16 56.10
N GLU A 290 -62.75 55.62 57.28
CA GLU A 290 -63.27 56.20 58.52
C GLU A 290 -62.53 55.63 59.77
N GLU A 291 -62.89 56.14 60.95
CA GLU A 291 -62.17 55.96 62.21
C GLU A 291 -62.01 54.51 62.70
N THR A 292 -60.88 54.18 63.34
CA THR A 292 -60.95 53.39 64.58
C THR A 292 -59.88 53.78 65.60
N MET A 293 -60.40 54.35 66.69
CA MET A 293 -59.75 54.88 67.88
C MET A 293 -58.60 54.04 68.51
N GLU A 294 -57.67 54.77 69.13
CA GLU A 294 -56.51 54.28 69.88
C GLU A 294 -56.81 53.17 70.91
N ALA A 295 -56.16 52.00 70.83
CA ALA A 295 -56.01 51.07 71.97
C ALA A 295 -54.99 49.90 71.75
N SER A 296 -53.69 50.15 71.55
CA SER A 296 -52.63 49.11 71.69
C SER A 296 -51.17 49.63 71.82
N ALA A 297 -50.96 50.71 72.58
CA ALA A 297 -49.62 51.30 72.78
C ALA A 297 -49.04 51.05 74.20
N LEU A 298 -49.19 49.84 74.75
CA LEU A 298 -48.70 49.48 76.09
C LEU A 298 -48.40 47.98 76.25
N ILE A 299 -47.54 47.45 75.36
CA ILE A 299 -46.89 46.14 75.58
C ILE A 299 -45.88 46.30 76.74
N PRO A 300 -45.84 45.40 77.74
CA PRO A 300 -44.83 45.47 78.79
C PRO A 300 -43.41 45.37 78.22
N ALA A 301 -42.52 46.29 78.61
CA ALA A 301 -41.13 46.33 78.12
C ALA A 301 -40.37 45.00 78.35
N THR A 302 -40.75 44.23 79.37
CA THR A 302 -40.25 42.87 79.64
C THR A 302 -40.62 41.85 78.55
N LEU A 303 -41.81 41.96 77.95
CA LEU A 303 -42.28 41.02 76.94
C LEU A 303 -41.62 41.27 75.57
N GLN A 304 -41.44 42.55 75.22
CA GLN A 304 -40.76 42.93 73.98
C GLN A 304 -39.24 42.68 74.06
N GLY A 305 -38.64 42.84 75.26
CA GLY A 305 -37.27 42.41 75.51
C GLY A 305 -37.07 40.90 75.25
N ALA A 306 -37.95 40.05 75.78
CA ALA A 306 -37.89 38.61 75.55
C ALA A 306 -38.05 38.21 74.07
N HIS A 307 -38.92 38.88 73.31
CA HIS A 307 -39.05 38.63 71.87
C HIS A 307 -37.80 39.07 71.08
N CYS A 308 -37.15 40.17 71.48
CA CYS A 308 -35.87 40.58 70.88
C CYS A 308 -34.74 39.61 71.23
N GLU A 309 -34.69 39.11 72.47
CA GLU A 309 -33.72 38.08 72.89
C GLU A 309 -33.91 36.78 72.10
N GLU A 310 -35.14 36.29 71.96
CA GLU A 310 -35.43 35.07 71.20
C GLU A 310 -35.08 35.22 69.71
N ARG A 311 -35.33 36.40 69.12
CA ARG A 311 -34.87 36.69 67.74
C ARG A 311 -33.35 36.60 67.62
N LEU A 312 -32.60 37.16 68.57
CA LEU A 312 -31.14 37.08 68.59
C LEU A 312 -30.64 35.65 68.81
N ARG A 313 -31.34 34.82 69.61
CA ARG A 313 -31.02 33.38 69.76
C ARG A 313 -31.20 32.64 68.43
N ILE A 314 -32.31 32.84 67.73
CA ILE A 314 -32.59 32.26 66.41
C ILE A 314 -31.54 32.72 65.38
N GLU A 315 -31.16 34.00 65.40
CA GLU A 315 -30.13 34.55 64.52
C GLU A 315 -28.73 33.97 64.82
N ILE A 316 -28.38 33.78 66.10
CA ILE A 316 -27.14 33.10 66.52
C ILE A 316 -27.13 31.62 66.10
N VAL A 317 -28.27 30.92 66.14
CA VAL A 317 -28.38 29.52 65.67
C VAL A 317 -28.22 29.47 64.14
N ASN A 318 -28.96 30.29 63.40
CA ASN A 318 -28.86 30.37 61.94
C ASN A 318 -27.44 30.77 61.46
N LEU A 319 -26.76 31.68 62.17
CA LEU A 319 -25.37 32.05 61.87
C LEU A 319 -24.37 30.92 62.20
N LYS A 320 -24.68 30.03 63.15
CA LYS A 320 -23.89 28.81 63.38
C LYS A 320 -24.15 27.78 62.31
N GLU A 321 -25.40 27.48 61.99
CA GLU A 321 -25.77 26.56 60.90
C GLU A 321 -25.15 26.99 59.56
N GLN A 322 -25.09 28.29 59.29
CA GLN A 322 -24.36 28.84 58.13
C GLN A 322 -22.83 28.69 58.25
N LEU A 323 -22.24 28.85 59.43
CA LEU A 323 -20.80 28.65 59.64
C LEU A 323 -20.42 27.18 59.49
N ASP A 324 -21.21 26.28 60.09
CA ASP A 324 -21.02 24.83 60.08
C ASP A 324 -21.12 24.29 58.63
N ALA A 325 -22.16 24.71 57.88
CA ALA A 325 -22.27 24.41 56.45
C ALA A 325 -21.11 24.97 55.62
N ARG A 326 -20.58 26.16 55.95
CA ARG A 326 -19.37 26.68 55.30
C ARG A 326 -18.11 25.92 55.69
N THR A 327 -18.02 25.30 56.87
CA THR A 327 -16.89 24.41 57.19
C THR A 327 -16.98 23.09 56.42
N GLU A 328 -18.18 22.47 56.32
CA GLU A 328 -18.39 21.27 55.49
C GLU A 328 -18.05 21.52 54.01
N GLU A 329 -18.48 22.65 53.44
CA GLU A 329 -18.09 23.05 52.08
C GLU A 329 -16.57 23.18 51.90
N ASN A 330 -15.85 23.73 52.89
CA ASN A 330 -14.39 23.87 52.81
C ASN A 330 -13.68 22.51 52.92
N GLU A 331 -14.12 21.61 53.80
CA GLU A 331 -13.57 20.25 53.90
C GLU A 331 -13.76 19.47 52.59
N VAL A 332 -14.94 19.57 51.97
CA VAL A 332 -15.21 18.96 50.65
C VAL A 332 -14.31 19.57 49.56
N LEU A 333 -14.08 20.88 49.56
CA LEU A 333 -13.17 21.55 48.63
C LEU A 333 -11.70 21.17 48.85
N GLU A 334 -11.25 20.98 50.10
CA GLU A 334 -9.89 20.53 50.40
C GLU A 334 -9.67 19.09 49.92
N VAL A 335 -10.65 18.19 50.14
CA VAL A 335 -10.61 16.83 49.59
C VAL A 335 -10.58 16.85 48.06
N GLN A 336 -11.42 17.65 47.39
CA GLN A 336 -11.39 17.80 45.94
C GLN A 336 -10.05 18.35 45.43
N PHE A 337 -9.48 19.36 46.09
CA PHE A 337 -8.18 19.93 45.74
C PHE A 337 -7.05 18.91 45.91
N SER A 338 -7.08 18.11 46.98
CA SER A 338 -6.11 17.03 47.19
C SER A 338 -6.20 15.95 46.10
N SER A 339 -7.42 15.55 45.68
CA SER A 339 -7.63 14.61 44.58
C SER A 339 -7.13 15.16 43.24
N LEU A 340 -7.47 16.40 42.90
CA LEU A 340 -6.99 17.08 41.68
C LEU A 340 -5.47 17.23 41.66
N LYS A 341 -4.85 17.48 42.83
CA LYS A 341 -3.40 17.50 42.97
C LYS A 341 -2.80 16.13 42.65
N THR A 342 -3.32 15.04 43.22
CA THR A 342 -2.79 13.69 42.92
C THR A 342 -2.95 13.29 41.45
N GLU A 343 -4.04 13.69 40.78
CA GLU A 343 -4.19 13.42 39.34
C GLU A 343 -3.27 14.30 38.48
N THR A 344 -3.02 15.56 38.85
CA THR A 344 -2.04 16.39 38.11
C THR A 344 -0.59 15.89 38.30
N GLU A 345 -0.23 15.40 39.49
CA GLU A 345 1.06 14.73 39.73
C GLU A 345 1.19 13.44 38.89
N ARG A 346 0.13 12.62 38.85
CA ARG A 346 0.05 11.41 38.01
C ARG A 346 0.15 11.71 36.51
N ILE A 347 -0.56 12.74 36.02
CA ILE A 347 -0.49 13.18 34.62
C ILE A 347 0.91 13.67 34.28
N GLN A 348 1.57 14.41 35.18
CA GLN A 348 2.95 14.88 34.98
C GLN A 348 3.94 13.71 34.89
N VAL A 349 3.83 12.68 35.75
CA VAL A 349 4.65 11.46 35.65
C VAL A 349 4.41 10.71 34.33
N LEU A 350 3.15 10.58 33.89
CA LEU A 350 2.82 9.94 32.61
C LEU A 350 3.36 10.72 31.40
N LYS A 351 3.32 12.05 31.45
CA LYS A 351 3.93 12.93 30.44
C LYS A 351 5.45 12.77 30.39
N ASP A 352 6.12 12.76 31.54
CA ASP A 352 7.58 12.65 31.60
C ASP A 352 8.07 11.27 31.15
N GLN A 353 7.32 10.20 31.44
CA GLN A 353 7.56 8.87 30.87
C GLN A 353 7.42 8.87 29.34
N LEU A 354 6.31 9.37 28.80
CA LEU A 354 6.10 9.45 27.34
C LEU A 354 7.15 10.33 26.64
N GLN A 355 7.67 11.35 27.33
CA GLN A 355 8.78 12.18 26.83
C GLN A 355 10.11 11.42 26.84
N ALA A 356 10.37 10.54 27.80
CA ALA A 356 11.52 9.65 27.82
C ALA A 356 11.43 8.58 26.72
N ASP A 357 10.28 7.92 26.58
CA ASP A 357 10.02 6.90 25.55
C ASP A 357 10.21 7.49 24.13
N LEU A 358 9.67 8.70 23.89
CA LEU A 358 9.81 9.43 22.63
C LEU A 358 11.27 9.82 22.32
N LEU A 359 12.10 10.05 23.33
CA LEU A 359 13.54 10.27 23.15
C LEU A 359 14.29 8.97 22.84
N ALA A 360 13.93 7.85 23.49
CA ALA A 360 14.49 6.54 23.20
C ALA A 360 14.23 6.13 21.73
N CYS A 361 12.97 6.15 21.28
CA CYS A 361 12.61 5.84 19.89
C CYS A 361 13.31 6.76 18.87
N ARG A 362 13.58 8.03 19.22
CA ARG A 362 14.39 8.93 18.37
C ARG A 362 15.85 8.49 18.26
N THR A 363 16.46 8.03 19.35
CA THR A 363 17.84 7.52 19.32
C THR A 363 17.95 6.20 18.56
N GLU A 364 16.94 5.32 18.66
CA GLU A 364 16.86 4.07 17.90
C GLU A 364 16.70 4.33 16.39
N LEU A 365 15.80 5.24 16.00
CA LEU A 365 15.64 5.65 14.61
C LEU A 365 16.93 6.25 14.01
N GLU A 366 17.71 6.99 14.79
CA GLU A 366 18.98 7.55 14.31
C GLU A 366 20.07 6.46 14.21
N ALA A 367 20.12 5.50 15.15
CA ALA A 367 20.99 4.33 15.04
C ALA A 367 20.66 3.47 13.80
N LEU A 368 19.37 3.27 13.51
CA LEU A 368 18.90 2.56 12.31
C LEU A 368 19.24 3.32 11.01
N ARG A 369 19.17 4.66 10.99
CA ARG A 369 19.65 5.49 9.86
C ARG A 369 21.14 5.31 9.61
N VAL A 370 21.96 5.31 10.67
CA VAL A 370 23.41 5.07 10.57
C VAL A 370 23.67 3.67 10.02
N ALA A 371 23.01 2.63 10.56
CA ALA A 371 23.13 1.26 10.07
C ALA A 371 22.73 1.12 8.59
N LEU A 372 21.61 1.72 8.19
CA LEU A 372 21.17 1.77 6.79
C LEU A 372 22.21 2.44 5.87
N SER A 373 22.80 3.55 6.29
CA SER A 373 23.84 4.24 5.52
C SER A 373 25.11 3.39 5.34
N HIS A 374 25.48 2.61 6.37
CA HIS A 374 26.61 1.67 6.30
C HIS A 374 26.31 0.51 5.35
N VAL A 375 25.13 -0.11 5.44
CA VAL A 375 24.69 -1.17 4.51
C VAL A 375 24.64 -0.66 3.06
N GLN A 376 24.14 0.56 2.83
CA GLN A 376 24.16 1.18 1.50
C GLN A 376 25.58 1.43 0.99
N SER A 377 26.53 1.81 1.86
CA SER A 377 27.94 1.98 1.48
C SER A 377 28.58 0.64 1.09
N ASN A 378 28.36 -0.40 1.90
CA ASN A 378 28.91 -1.74 1.66
C ASN A 378 28.29 -2.38 0.39
N ASN A 379 27.00 -2.13 0.12
CA ASN A 379 26.36 -2.58 -1.12
C ASN A 379 26.98 -1.90 -2.36
N LYS A 380 27.31 -0.60 -2.28
CA LYS A 380 28.00 0.14 -3.34
C LYS A 380 29.41 -0.40 -3.60
N SER A 381 30.21 -0.70 -2.56
CA SER A 381 31.55 -1.28 -2.74
C SER A 381 31.47 -2.69 -3.33
N LEU A 382 30.62 -3.56 -2.78
CA LEU A 382 30.42 -4.92 -3.31
C LEU A 382 29.90 -4.91 -4.76
N SER A 383 29.11 -3.91 -5.16
CA SER A 383 28.69 -3.73 -6.56
C SER A 383 29.84 -3.29 -7.47
N ALA A 384 30.80 -2.51 -6.98
CA ALA A 384 32.00 -2.13 -7.72
C ALA A 384 32.98 -3.31 -7.85
N ASP A 385 33.19 -4.06 -6.76
CA ASP A 385 34.02 -5.28 -6.74
C ASP A 385 33.46 -6.33 -7.71
N LYS A 386 32.13 -6.54 -7.68
CA LYS A 386 31.42 -7.41 -8.64
C LYS A 386 31.60 -6.98 -10.09
N ALA A 387 31.58 -5.67 -10.38
CA ALA A 387 31.82 -5.16 -11.73
C ALA A 387 33.29 -5.38 -12.16
N SER A 388 34.26 -5.17 -11.26
CA SER A 388 35.68 -5.43 -11.53
C SER A 388 35.96 -6.91 -11.79
N LEU A 389 35.41 -7.81 -10.97
CA LEU A 389 35.52 -9.26 -11.18
C LEU A 389 34.85 -9.71 -12.49
N GLN A 390 33.71 -9.12 -12.86
CA GLN A 390 33.08 -9.38 -14.16
C GLN A 390 33.94 -8.92 -15.34
N GLN A 391 34.61 -7.77 -15.23
CA GLN A 391 35.57 -7.29 -16.24
C GLN A 391 36.77 -8.25 -16.36
N GLN A 392 37.37 -8.67 -15.24
CA GLN A 392 38.47 -9.64 -15.22
C GLN A 392 38.07 -10.98 -15.85
N CYS A 393 36.84 -11.47 -15.59
CA CYS A 393 36.34 -12.69 -16.22
C CYS A 393 36.19 -12.57 -17.75
N LEU A 394 35.82 -11.39 -18.26
CA LEU A 394 35.77 -11.13 -19.70
C LEU A 394 37.17 -11.05 -20.33
N GLU A 395 38.13 -10.44 -19.63
CA GLU A 395 39.51 -10.34 -20.08
C GLU A 395 40.20 -11.72 -20.12
N LEU A 396 40.05 -12.53 -19.06
CA LEU A 396 40.54 -13.92 -19.05
C LEU A 396 39.88 -14.76 -20.15
N ARG A 397 38.58 -14.57 -20.44
CA ARG A 397 37.91 -15.25 -21.56
C ARG A 397 38.48 -14.84 -22.91
N SER A 398 38.81 -13.56 -23.10
CA SER A 398 39.51 -13.04 -24.29
C SER A 398 40.89 -13.70 -24.45
N GLN A 399 41.68 -13.77 -23.37
CA GLN A 399 42.99 -14.42 -23.36
C GLN A 399 42.88 -15.92 -23.71
N VAL A 400 41.89 -16.63 -23.16
CA VAL A 400 41.64 -18.05 -23.49
C VAL A 400 41.28 -18.25 -24.97
N ILE A 401 40.42 -17.41 -25.55
CA ILE A 401 40.08 -17.47 -26.99
C ILE A 401 41.32 -17.20 -27.86
N SER A 402 42.17 -16.24 -27.47
CA SER A 402 43.42 -15.94 -28.18
C SER A 402 44.41 -17.11 -28.12
N LEU A 403 44.56 -17.75 -26.95
CA LEU A 403 45.44 -18.91 -26.78
C LEU A 403 44.92 -20.15 -27.55
N ARG A 404 43.60 -20.34 -27.62
CA ARG A 404 42.97 -21.39 -28.44
C ARG A 404 43.34 -21.23 -29.91
N SER A 405 43.08 -20.04 -30.47
CA SER A 405 43.47 -19.72 -31.86
C SER A 405 44.98 -19.88 -32.14
N GLN A 406 45.86 -19.57 -31.17
CA GLN A 406 47.30 -19.84 -31.28
C GLN A 406 47.64 -21.34 -31.26
N VAL A 407 46.91 -22.14 -30.48
CA VAL A 407 47.04 -23.60 -30.48
C VAL A 407 46.54 -24.18 -31.80
N ASP A 408 45.40 -23.73 -32.32
CA ASP A 408 44.81 -24.25 -33.56
C ASP A 408 45.70 -23.96 -34.78
N THR A 409 46.20 -22.73 -34.89
CA THR A 409 47.18 -22.36 -35.94
C THR A 409 48.47 -23.17 -35.81
N SER A 410 48.97 -23.42 -34.58
CA SER A 410 50.12 -24.29 -34.35
C SER A 410 49.86 -25.75 -34.74
N GLN A 411 48.66 -26.28 -34.45
CA GLN A 411 48.26 -27.63 -34.85
C GLN A 411 48.15 -27.76 -36.37
N THR A 412 47.60 -26.76 -37.07
CA THR A 412 47.52 -26.77 -38.54
C THR A 412 48.90 -26.77 -39.16
N VAL A 413 49.79 -25.84 -38.79
CA VAL A 413 51.20 -25.85 -39.23
C VAL A 413 51.91 -27.18 -38.94
N GLN A 414 51.58 -27.85 -37.82
CA GLN A 414 52.10 -29.18 -37.54
C GLN A 414 51.52 -30.29 -38.45
N ARG A 415 50.23 -30.24 -38.79
CA ARG A 415 49.61 -31.15 -39.78
C ARG A 415 50.26 -30.96 -41.15
N ASP A 416 50.39 -29.72 -41.60
CA ASP A 416 50.91 -29.35 -42.90
C ASP A 416 52.38 -29.78 -43.04
N PHE A 417 53.19 -29.56 -42.01
CA PHE A 417 54.57 -30.06 -41.95
C PHE A 417 54.65 -31.58 -42.03
N VAL A 418 53.76 -32.31 -41.35
CA VAL A 418 53.70 -33.77 -41.42
C VAL A 418 53.29 -34.23 -42.82
N GLN A 419 52.27 -33.63 -43.44
CA GLN A 419 51.84 -33.95 -44.81
C GLN A 419 52.94 -33.67 -45.84
N LEU A 420 53.58 -32.50 -45.75
CA LEU A 420 54.71 -32.12 -46.61
C LEU A 420 55.89 -33.11 -46.45
N SER A 421 56.21 -33.52 -45.22
CA SER A 421 57.27 -34.50 -44.97
C SER A 421 56.95 -35.89 -45.55
N GLN A 422 55.69 -36.32 -45.51
CA GLN A 422 55.23 -37.57 -46.10
C GLN A 422 55.24 -37.51 -47.63
N SER A 423 54.72 -36.41 -48.22
CA SER A 423 54.75 -36.17 -49.67
C SER A 423 56.18 -36.15 -50.21
N LEU A 424 57.09 -35.41 -49.55
CA LEU A 424 58.51 -35.40 -49.86
C LEU A 424 59.14 -36.79 -49.76
N GLN A 425 58.83 -37.57 -48.72
CA GLN A 425 59.36 -38.92 -48.54
C GLN A 425 58.87 -39.89 -49.63
N VAL A 426 57.61 -39.77 -50.08
CA VAL A 426 57.08 -40.53 -51.22
C VAL A 426 57.75 -40.09 -52.53
N LYS A 427 57.84 -38.78 -52.81
CA LYS A 427 58.48 -38.24 -54.02
C LYS A 427 59.97 -38.65 -54.12
N LEU A 428 60.71 -38.63 -53.01
CA LEU A 428 62.10 -39.13 -52.95
C LEU A 428 62.20 -40.65 -53.19
N GLU A 429 61.27 -41.45 -52.69
CA GLU A 429 61.26 -42.90 -52.92
C GLU A 429 60.88 -43.25 -54.37
N LEU A 430 59.97 -42.49 -55.00
CA LEU A 430 59.67 -42.62 -56.44
C LEU A 430 60.90 -42.29 -57.30
N ILE A 431 61.62 -41.20 -56.99
CA ILE A 431 62.90 -40.85 -57.64
C ILE A 431 63.95 -41.96 -57.44
N ARG A 432 63.95 -42.64 -56.29
CA ARG A 432 64.84 -43.79 -55.99
C ARG A 432 64.45 -45.07 -56.74
N GLN A 433 63.24 -45.16 -57.27
CA GLN A 433 62.71 -46.30 -58.04
C GLN A 433 62.73 -46.07 -59.56
N ALA A 434 62.86 -44.82 -60.03
CA ALA A 434 62.89 -44.47 -61.44
C ALA A 434 64.12 -45.05 -62.18
N GLU A 435 63.90 -45.56 -63.40
CA GLU A 435 64.94 -46.20 -64.21
C GLU A 435 65.55 -45.25 -65.26
N THR A 436 64.91 -44.11 -65.55
CA THR A 436 65.38 -43.12 -66.55
C THR A 436 65.39 -41.68 -66.04
N LEU A 437 66.18 -40.82 -66.70
CA LEU A 437 66.26 -39.39 -66.36
C LEU A 437 65.04 -38.59 -66.82
N GLU A 438 64.27 -39.07 -67.79
CA GLU A 438 62.96 -38.51 -68.15
C GLU A 438 61.94 -38.71 -67.02
N GLN A 439 61.83 -39.92 -66.45
CA GLN A 439 60.92 -40.21 -65.34
C GLN A 439 61.19 -39.36 -64.10
N ILE A 440 62.47 -39.17 -63.75
CA ILE A 440 62.87 -38.30 -62.63
C ILE A 440 62.49 -36.82 -62.91
N ARG A 441 62.48 -36.41 -64.17
CA ARG A 441 62.11 -35.03 -64.58
C ARG A 441 60.60 -34.82 -64.47
N GLU A 442 59.82 -35.77 -64.96
CA GLU A 442 58.36 -35.81 -64.89
C GLU A 442 57.86 -35.74 -63.43
N ILE A 443 58.41 -36.57 -62.54
CA ILE A 443 58.08 -36.56 -61.09
C ILE A 443 58.38 -35.19 -60.43
N VAL A 444 59.38 -34.45 -60.92
CA VAL A 444 59.74 -33.12 -60.39
C VAL A 444 58.90 -32.00 -61.01
N GLU A 445 58.52 -32.09 -62.29
CA GLU A 445 57.62 -31.14 -62.94
C GLU A 445 56.18 -31.26 -62.41
N ASP A 446 55.70 -32.48 -62.12
CA ASP A 446 54.46 -32.71 -61.37
C ASP A 446 54.53 -32.11 -59.96
N ALA A 447 55.63 -32.31 -59.23
CA ALA A 447 55.78 -31.79 -57.88
C ALA A 447 55.74 -30.24 -57.81
N VAL A 448 56.35 -29.55 -58.79
CA VAL A 448 56.26 -28.09 -58.91
C VAL A 448 54.84 -27.64 -59.30
N SER A 449 54.12 -28.46 -60.07
CA SER A 449 52.73 -28.18 -60.47
C SER A 449 51.74 -28.33 -59.31
N GLU A 450 51.93 -29.31 -58.43
CA GLU A 450 51.13 -29.48 -57.20
C GLU A 450 51.35 -28.35 -56.18
N ASP A 451 52.61 -27.95 -55.94
CA ASP A 451 52.92 -26.86 -54.99
C ASP A 451 52.31 -25.52 -55.45
N LEU A 452 52.25 -25.27 -56.76
CA LEU A 452 51.58 -24.10 -57.34
C LEU A 452 50.06 -24.15 -57.17
N ALA A 453 49.43 -25.30 -57.38
CA ALA A 453 47.98 -25.47 -57.22
C ALA A 453 47.54 -25.29 -55.75
N THR A 454 48.26 -25.91 -54.81
CA THR A 454 47.97 -25.81 -53.37
C THR A 454 48.22 -24.41 -52.80
N SER A 455 49.05 -23.59 -53.46
CA SER A 455 49.32 -22.21 -53.06
C SER A 455 48.18 -21.22 -53.38
N GLU A 456 47.27 -21.54 -54.32
CA GLU A 456 46.13 -20.66 -54.65
C GLU A 456 44.87 -20.94 -53.80
N GLU A 457 44.74 -22.12 -53.19
CA GLU A 457 43.56 -22.48 -52.37
C GLU A 457 43.66 -22.00 -50.89
N GLY A 458 44.78 -21.41 -50.48
CA GLY A 458 45.09 -21.06 -49.08
C GLY A 458 44.97 -19.57 -48.70
N LEU A 459 44.16 -18.77 -49.42
CA LEU A 459 44.14 -17.29 -49.34
C LEU A 459 42.77 -16.68 -48.96
#